data_AF-A0A1B0DIH1-F1
#
_entry.id   AF-A0A1B0DIH1-F1
#
_cell.length_a   1.000
_cell.length_b   1.000
_cell.length_c   1.000
_cell.angle_alpha   90.00
_cell.angle_beta   90.00
_cell.angle_gamma   90.00
#
_symmetry.space_group_name_H-M   'P 1'
#
loop_
_entity.id
_entity.type
_entity.pdbx_description
1 polymer ?
#
loop_
_entity_poly.entity_id
_entity_poly.type
_entity_poly.pdbx_seq_one_letter_code
_entity_poly.pdbx_strand_id
1 'polypeptide(L)'
;MKFRDFILERAKKLEEKQNVPEKSSENASCHENLDRIGSNYRVIPKFYHSTPRPVESLMYKLREHVRTVFLKKRSEELLNNNDLKTFWMILENQFSRRSHSGELYITFSDYINLSRTLKPIYRRMLTVLAFARLQSISSLPGKISVISLFNYVMRKVWIQQTRISLSLYDQNGLGYLRESDLESYILELIPTLLQLKGLEKTFYSFYVCTAVRKLFGLIL
;
A
#
# COMPACT_ATOMS: atom_id res chain seq x y z
N MET A 1 -13.00 8.91 9.46
CA MET A 1 -11.81 8.09 9.74
C MET A 1 -11.04 7.94 8.44
N LYS A 2 -9.81 8.47 8.34
CA LYS A 2 -9.06 8.48 7.08
C LYS A 2 -8.52 7.06 6.86
N PHE A 3 -8.56 6.55 5.62
CA PHE A 3 -8.13 5.18 5.27
C PHE A 3 -6.76 4.78 5.86
N ARG A 4 -5.84 5.73 6.07
CA ARG A 4 -4.57 5.51 6.79
C ARG A 4 -4.74 5.13 8.26
N ASP A 5 -5.68 5.74 8.98
CA ASP A 5 -5.97 5.46 10.38
C ASP A 5 -6.45 4.01 10.53
N PHE A 6 -7.20 3.53 9.54
CA PHE A 6 -7.62 2.14 9.43
C PHE A 6 -6.43 1.18 9.30
N ILE A 7 -5.43 1.50 8.47
CA ILE A 7 -4.19 0.72 8.34
C ILE A 7 -3.43 0.63 9.66
N LEU A 8 -3.29 1.78 10.34
CA LEU A 8 -2.56 1.86 11.60
C LEU A 8 -3.27 1.11 12.72
N GLU A 9 -4.60 1.23 12.79
CA GLU A 9 -5.43 0.50 13.75
C GLU A 9 -5.31 -1.02 13.56
N ARG A 10 -5.31 -1.49 12.31
CA ARG A 10 -5.11 -2.91 12.01
C ARG A 10 -3.71 -3.39 12.37
N ALA A 11 -2.67 -2.61 12.04
CA ALA A 11 -1.30 -2.93 12.41
C ALA A 11 -1.14 -3.04 13.94
N LYS A 12 -1.77 -2.13 14.70
CA LYS A 12 -1.78 -2.16 16.16
C LYS A 12 -2.49 -3.40 16.72
N LYS A 13 -3.64 -3.77 16.16
CA LYS A 13 -4.36 -5.00 16.56
C LYS A 13 -3.55 -6.29 16.33
N LEU A 14 -2.71 -6.32 15.29
CA LEU A 14 -1.79 -7.44 15.05
C LEU A 14 -0.67 -7.50 16.10
N GLU A 15 -0.17 -6.35 16.56
CA GLU A 15 0.79 -6.28 17.66
C GLU A 15 0.15 -6.71 19.00
N GLU A 16 -1.11 -6.33 19.28
CA GLU A 16 -1.81 -6.65 20.53
C GLU A 16 -2.20 -8.14 20.66
N LYS A 17 -2.55 -8.81 19.55
CA LYS A 17 -2.84 -10.26 19.56
C LYS A 17 -1.65 -11.13 19.98
N GLN A 18 -0.42 -10.62 19.90
CA GLN A 18 0.80 -11.36 20.24
C GLN A 18 1.18 -11.29 21.73
N ASN A 19 0.50 -10.45 22.54
CA ASN A 19 0.75 -10.31 23.98
C ASN A 19 -0.05 -11.30 24.86
N VAL A 20 -0.72 -12.30 24.27
CA VAL A 20 -1.43 -13.34 25.01
C VAL A 20 -0.51 -14.57 25.16
N PRO A 21 -0.26 -15.07 26.39
CA PRO A 21 0.62 -16.22 26.60
C PRO A 21 -0.11 -17.52 26.22
N GLU A 22 0.30 -18.14 25.11
CA GLU A 22 -0.14 -19.49 24.73
C GLU A 22 0.79 -20.57 25.28
N LYS A 23 0.18 -21.58 25.91
CA LYS A 23 0.85 -22.75 26.52
C LYS A 23 1.45 -23.66 25.46
N SER A 24 2.71 -24.02 25.67
CA SER A 24 3.49 -24.95 24.86
C SER A 24 3.03 -26.41 25.04
N SER A 25 2.72 -27.10 23.96
CA SER A 25 2.73 -28.56 23.88
C SER A 25 3.86 -29.02 22.96
N GLU A 26 4.65 -29.96 23.45
CA GLU A 26 5.85 -30.53 22.82
C GLU A 26 5.55 -31.40 21.58
N ASN A 27 6.60 -31.51 20.76
CA ASN A 27 6.91 -32.56 19.77
C ASN A 27 6.44 -32.37 18.31
N ALA A 28 7.40 -32.10 17.42
CA ALA A 28 7.88 -33.10 16.45
C ALA A 28 9.03 -32.54 15.60
N SER A 29 10.19 -33.20 15.70
CA SER A 29 11.34 -33.04 14.81
C SER A 29 11.02 -33.60 13.42
N CYS A 30 11.33 -32.85 12.36
CA CYS A 30 11.60 -33.39 11.03
C CYS A 30 12.80 -32.65 10.40
N HIS A 31 14.00 -32.91 10.92
CA HIS A 31 15.16 -32.98 10.03
C HIS A 31 15.12 -34.34 9.39
N GLU A 32 15.04 -34.44 8.06
CA GLU A 32 15.60 -35.58 7.34
C GLU A 32 15.78 -35.31 5.83
N ASN A 33 17.03 -35.51 5.40
CA ASN A 33 17.47 -36.01 4.09
C ASN A 33 17.37 -35.13 2.83
N LEU A 34 18.47 -34.43 2.55
CA LEU A 34 18.84 -33.93 1.20
C LEU A 34 20.31 -34.23 0.85
N ASP A 35 20.86 -35.37 1.30
CA ASP A 35 22.25 -35.77 1.00
C ASP A 35 22.35 -36.78 -0.15
N ARG A 36 21.62 -36.56 -1.26
CA ARG A 36 21.77 -37.38 -2.48
C ARG A 36 21.55 -36.60 -3.78
N ILE A 37 22.24 -35.48 -4.02
CA ILE A 37 22.25 -34.88 -5.37
C ILE A 37 23.63 -34.27 -5.70
N GLY A 38 24.33 -34.92 -6.63
CA GLY A 38 25.26 -34.35 -7.63
C GLY A 38 26.47 -33.51 -7.15
N SER A 39 27.67 -33.91 -7.59
CA SER A 39 28.97 -33.23 -7.36
C SER A 39 29.03 -31.72 -7.67
N ASN A 40 28.05 -31.17 -8.40
CA ASN A 40 28.02 -29.77 -8.85
C ASN A 40 27.30 -28.80 -7.89
N TYR A 41 26.56 -29.29 -6.90
CA TYR A 41 25.84 -28.43 -5.93
C TYR A 41 26.72 -27.93 -4.77
N ARG A 42 28.00 -28.32 -4.72
CA ARG A 42 28.96 -27.81 -3.72
C ARG A 42 29.50 -26.41 -4.06
N VAL A 43 29.46 -26.00 -5.33
CA VAL A 43 30.02 -24.71 -5.81
C VAL A 43 28.94 -23.63 -5.93
N ILE A 44 27.67 -24.01 -6.11
CA ILE A 44 26.56 -23.07 -6.28
C ILE A 44 25.95 -22.73 -4.91
N PRO A 45 25.99 -21.46 -4.46
CA PRO A 45 25.35 -21.06 -3.21
C PRO A 45 23.84 -21.31 -3.25
N LYS A 46 23.26 -21.67 -2.10
CA LYS A 46 21.81 -21.77 -1.96
C LYS A 46 21.17 -20.39 -2.16
N PHE A 47 20.43 -20.23 -3.25
CA PHE A 47 19.74 -18.97 -3.60
C PHE A 47 18.23 -19.00 -3.30
N TYR A 48 17.66 -20.19 -3.11
CA TYR A 48 16.25 -20.37 -2.79
C TYR A 48 16.07 -20.84 -1.34
N HIS A 49 15.26 -20.11 -0.61
CA HIS A 49 14.84 -20.44 0.75
C HIS A 49 13.33 -20.63 0.75
N SER A 50 12.88 -21.87 0.91
CA SER A 50 11.46 -22.18 1.04
C SER A 50 10.86 -21.41 2.21
N THR A 51 9.66 -20.87 2.00
CA THR A 51 8.92 -20.19 3.07
C THR A 51 8.60 -21.19 4.19
N PRO A 52 8.88 -20.85 5.47
CA PRO A 52 8.56 -21.72 6.60
C PRO A 52 7.08 -22.05 6.60
N ARG A 53 6.73 -23.32 6.83
CA ARG A 53 5.33 -23.73 7.01
C ARG A 53 4.81 -23.15 8.34
N PRO A 54 3.50 -22.88 8.46
CA PRO A 54 2.88 -22.28 9.65
C PRO A 54 2.87 -23.19 10.90
N VAL A 55 3.54 -24.35 10.86
CA VAL A 55 3.72 -25.22 12.04
C VAL A 55 4.68 -24.53 13.00
N GLU A 56 4.13 -23.71 13.90
CA GLU A 56 4.72 -23.05 15.09
C GLU A 56 6.24 -22.79 15.09
N SER A 57 6.79 -22.46 13.93
CA SER A 57 8.22 -22.25 13.80
C SER A 57 8.50 -20.81 14.21
N LEU A 58 9.49 -20.62 15.09
CA LEU A 58 10.02 -19.29 15.43
C LEU A 58 10.27 -18.43 14.17
N MET A 59 10.73 -19.06 13.09
CA MET A 59 10.99 -18.39 11.80
C MET A 59 9.72 -17.84 11.16
N TYR A 60 8.58 -18.52 11.31
CA TYR A 60 7.29 -18.04 10.82
C TYR A 60 6.85 -16.79 11.57
N LYS A 61 6.85 -16.83 12.91
CA LYS A 61 6.49 -15.69 13.77
C LYS A 61 7.44 -14.49 13.57
N LEU A 62 8.75 -14.74 13.45
CA LEU A 62 9.73 -13.71 13.15
C LEU A 62 9.46 -13.05 11.80
N ARG A 63 9.20 -13.85 10.76
CA ARG A 63 8.89 -13.34 9.43
C ARG A 63 7.63 -12.48 9.42
N GLU A 64 6.58 -12.94 10.08
CA GLU A 64 5.35 -12.18 10.26
C GLU A 64 5.61 -10.83 10.94
N HIS A 65 6.35 -10.83 12.05
CA HIS A 65 6.68 -9.63 12.81
C HIS A 65 7.52 -8.63 11.97
N VAL A 66 8.59 -9.11 11.34
CA VAL A 66 9.45 -8.28 10.47
C VAL A 66 8.63 -7.66 9.33
N ARG A 67 7.71 -8.42 8.74
CA ARG A 67 6.82 -7.94 7.68
C ARG A 67 5.89 -6.84 8.17
N THR A 68 5.26 -7.02 9.33
CA THR A 68 4.38 -6.01 9.94
C THR A 68 5.13 -4.72 10.23
N VAL A 69 6.32 -4.81 10.85
CA VAL A 69 7.18 -3.64 11.13
C VAL A 69 7.59 -2.94 9.84
N PHE A 70 7.99 -3.70 8.82
CA PHE A 70 8.34 -3.15 7.52
C PHE A 70 7.18 -2.40 6.87
N LEU A 71 5.97 -2.97 6.86
CA LEU A 71 4.77 -2.35 6.30
C LEU A 71 4.35 -1.11 7.09
N LYS A 72 4.48 -1.13 8.42
CA LYS A 72 4.24 0.03 9.30
C LYS A 72 5.18 1.18 8.96
N LYS A 73 6.49 0.91 8.88
CA LYS A 73 7.50 1.90 8.46
C LYS A 73 7.19 2.49 7.09
N ARG A 74 6.78 1.66 6.13
CA ARG A 74 6.37 2.14 4.79
C ARG A 74 5.12 3.02 4.83
N SER A 75 4.15 2.72 5.70
CA SER A 75 2.95 3.54 5.90
C SER A 75 3.27 4.91 6.52
N GLU A 76 4.25 4.94 7.44
CA GLU A 76 4.72 6.15 8.09
C GLU A 76 5.50 7.06 7.13
N GLU A 77 6.31 6.47 6.24
CA GLU A 77 7.03 7.21 5.20
C GLU A 77 6.07 7.92 4.23
N LEU A 78 4.86 7.38 3.97
CA LEU A 78 3.92 7.97 3.01
C LEU A 78 3.37 9.33 3.44
N LEU A 79 3.08 10.17 2.44
CA LEU A 79 2.40 11.44 2.63
C LEU A 79 1.07 11.24 3.35
N ASN A 80 0.88 12.00 4.42
CA ASN A 80 -0.36 11.98 5.17
C ASN A 80 -1.31 13.07 4.66
N ASN A 81 -2.53 13.09 5.20
CA ASN A 81 -3.54 14.07 4.80
C ASN A 81 -3.13 15.53 5.08
N ASN A 82 -2.32 15.78 6.10
CA ASN A 82 -1.82 17.12 6.40
C ASN A 82 -0.72 17.50 5.39
N ASP A 83 0.19 16.59 5.05
CA ASP A 83 1.20 16.84 4.01
C ASP A 83 0.57 17.14 2.65
N LEU A 84 -0.53 16.45 2.31
CA LEU A 84 -1.29 16.70 1.09
C LEU A 84 -1.97 18.09 1.12
N LYS A 85 -2.53 18.49 2.26
CA LYS A 85 -3.07 19.85 2.45
C LYS A 85 -1.97 20.90 2.33
N THR A 86 -0.83 20.71 2.98
CA THR A 86 0.32 21.61 2.88
C THR A 86 0.83 21.70 1.44
N PHE A 87 0.87 20.58 0.73
CA PHE A 87 1.24 20.56 -0.69
C PHE A 87 0.27 21.38 -1.54
N TRP A 88 -1.04 21.22 -1.33
CA TRP A 88 -2.05 22.03 -2.00
C TRP A 88 -1.86 23.53 -1.73
N MET A 89 -1.67 23.91 -0.46
CA MET A 89 -1.42 25.31 -0.09
C MET A 89 -0.16 25.89 -0.75
N ILE A 90 0.92 25.11 -0.87
CA ILE A 90 2.14 25.53 -1.56
C ILE A 90 1.85 25.79 -3.05
N LEU A 91 1.11 24.89 -3.69
CA LEU A 91 0.73 25.03 -5.08
C LEU A 91 -0.13 26.29 -5.30
N GLU A 92 -1.16 26.49 -4.47
CA GLU A 92 -2.00 27.69 -4.56
C GLU A 92 -1.17 28.96 -4.37
N ASN A 93 -0.35 29.05 -3.31
CA ASN A 93 0.40 30.27 -3.01
C ASN A 93 1.42 30.62 -4.12
N GLN A 94 2.16 29.63 -4.63
CA GLN A 94 3.19 29.87 -5.65
C GLN A 94 2.60 30.21 -7.03
N PHE A 95 1.42 29.70 -7.36
CA PHE A 95 0.86 29.81 -8.71
C PHE A 95 -0.39 30.70 -8.80
N SER A 96 -0.93 31.22 -7.69
CA SER A 96 -2.12 32.09 -7.64
C SER A 96 -2.09 33.25 -8.65
N ARG A 97 -0.91 33.83 -8.90
CA ARG A 97 -0.73 34.96 -9.84
C ARG A 97 -0.73 34.55 -11.32
N ARG A 98 -0.72 33.26 -11.62
CA ARG A 98 -0.59 32.69 -12.98
C ARG A 98 -1.88 31.98 -13.42
N SER A 99 -3.01 32.45 -12.89
CA SER A 99 -4.33 31.99 -13.30
C SER A 99 -4.62 32.42 -14.73
N HIS A 100 -4.92 31.47 -15.60
CA HIS A 100 -5.51 31.72 -16.91
C HIS A 100 -6.95 31.20 -16.86
N SER A 101 -7.92 32.05 -17.20
CA SER A 101 -9.36 31.72 -17.13
C SER A 101 -9.85 31.15 -15.78
N GLY A 102 -9.20 31.50 -14.67
CA GLY A 102 -9.53 30.96 -13.34
C GLY A 102 -8.79 29.68 -12.96
N GLU A 103 -8.04 29.07 -13.88
CA GLU A 103 -7.28 27.85 -13.65
C GLU A 103 -5.78 28.12 -13.48
N LEU A 104 -5.16 27.43 -12.53
CA LEU A 104 -3.73 27.58 -12.25
C LEU A 104 -2.91 26.58 -13.08
N TYR A 105 -1.81 27.08 -13.65
CA TYR A 105 -0.91 26.31 -14.50
C TYR A 105 0.55 26.38 -14.05
N ILE A 106 1.29 25.30 -14.28
CA ILE A 106 2.71 25.13 -13.93
C ILE A 106 3.53 24.88 -15.18
N THR A 107 4.63 25.61 -15.35
CA THR A 107 5.62 25.39 -16.42
C THR A 107 6.64 24.32 -15.99
N PHE A 108 7.32 23.69 -16.94
CA PHE A 108 8.35 22.69 -16.61
C PHE A 108 9.45 23.20 -15.66
N SER A 109 9.93 24.43 -15.84
CA SER A 109 10.93 25.05 -14.95
C SER A 109 10.44 25.16 -13.51
N ASP A 110 9.20 25.62 -13.32
CA ASP A 110 8.56 25.71 -12.01
C ASP A 110 8.35 24.34 -11.39
N TYR A 111 7.97 23.33 -12.20
CA TYR A 111 7.80 21.96 -11.75
C TYR A 111 9.11 21.38 -11.17
N ILE A 112 10.24 21.61 -11.84
CA ILE A 112 11.55 21.18 -11.35
C ILE A 112 11.92 21.93 -10.07
N ASN A 113 11.71 23.24 -10.01
CA ASN A 113 11.98 24.03 -8.81
C ASN A 113 11.11 23.57 -7.62
N LEU A 114 9.82 23.32 -7.85
CA LEU A 114 8.90 22.77 -6.86
C LEU A 114 9.42 21.42 -6.31
N SER A 115 9.86 20.52 -7.19
CA SER A 115 10.39 19.21 -6.78
C SER A 115 11.66 19.30 -5.91
N ARG A 116 12.46 20.37 -6.08
CA ARG A 116 13.67 20.62 -5.29
C ARG A 116 13.34 21.15 -3.90
N THR A 117 12.36 22.06 -3.80
CA THR A 117 11.92 22.69 -2.55
C THR A 117 11.15 21.73 -1.64
N LEU A 118 10.40 20.80 -2.22
CA LEU A 118 9.59 19.85 -1.45
C LEU A 118 10.42 18.75 -0.78
N LYS A 119 9.80 18.10 0.22
CA LYS A 119 10.38 16.93 0.92
C LYS A 119 10.85 15.86 -0.08
N PRO A 120 11.90 15.08 0.22
CA PRO A 120 12.43 14.06 -0.69
C PRO A 120 11.41 13.04 -1.21
N ILE A 121 10.36 12.76 -0.44
CA ILE A 121 9.29 11.85 -0.87
C ILE A 121 8.58 12.31 -2.15
N TYR A 122 8.40 13.62 -2.34
CA TYR A 122 7.76 14.16 -3.54
C TYR A 122 8.62 13.91 -4.78
N ARG A 123 9.96 13.89 -4.67
CA ARG A 123 10.86 13.65 -5.80
C ARG A 123 10.67 12.27 -6.43
N ARG A 124 10.31 11.26 -5.63
CA ARG A 124 9.98 9.91 -6.12
C ARG A 124 8.68 9.86 -6.94
N MET A 125 7.81 10.86 -6.76
CA MET A 125 6.52 10.97 -7.44
C MET A 125 6.60 11.96 -8.61
N LEU A 126 7.26 13.09 -8.39
CA LEU A 126 7.41 14.21 -9.31
C LEU A 126 8.59 13.99 -10.25
N THR A 127 8.43 13.03 -11.15
CA THR A 127 9.43 12.70 -12.18
C THR A 127 9.19 13.47 -13.47
N VAL A 128 10.22 13.65 -14.30
CA VAL A 128 10.09 14.26 -15.63
C VAL A 128 9.04 13.53 -16.48
N LEU A 129 8.99 12.20 -16.38
CA LEU A 129 7.98 11.39 -17.06
C LEU A 129 6.55 11.67 -16.56
N ALA A 130 6.38 11.98 -15.27
CA ALA A 130 5.09 12.39 -14.74
C ALA A 130 4.65 13.73 -15.33
N PHE A 131 5.57 14.70 -15.46
CA PHE A 131 5.27 15.96 -16.14
C PHE A 131 4.84 15.74 -17.59
N ALA A 132 5.61 14.97 -18.37
CA ALA A 132 5.29 14.70 -19.77
C ALA A 132 3.91 14.04 -19.94
N ARG A 133 3.55 13.09 -19.07
CA ARG A 133 2.22 12.45 -19.06
C ARG A 133 1.09 13.40 -18.67
N LEU A 134 1.34 14.35 -17.78
CA LEU A 134 0.34 15.35 -17.41
C LEU A 134 0.18 16.40 -18.51
N GLN A 135 1.27 16.73 -19.21
CA GLN A 135 1.27 17.65 -20.33
C GLN A 135 0.50 17.08 -21.53
N SER A 136 0.62 15.78 -21.82
CA SER A 136 -0.13 15.16 -22.92
C SER A 136 -1.65 15.20 -22.74
N ILE A 137 -2.13 15.42 -21.51
CA ILE A 137 -3.55 15.55 -21.16
C ILE A 137 -3.95 17.04 -21.02
N SER A 138 -2.98 17.95 -21.00
CA SER A 138 -3.24 19.37 -20.83
C SER A 138 -3.65 20.03 -22.15
N SER A 139 -4.56 20.99 -22.05
CA SER A 139 -5.00 21.83 -23.17
C SER A 139 -3.93 22.83 -23.63
N LEU A 140 -2.97 23.19 -22.76
CA LEU A 140 -1.95 24.21 -23.04
C LEU A 140 -0.57 23.57 -23.24
N PRO A 141 0.13 23.88 -24.36
CA PRO A 141 1.46 23.35 -24.61
C PRO A 141 2.47 23.87 -23.58
N GLY A 142 3.34 22.98 -23.10
CA GLY A 142 4.42 23.30 -22.15
C GLY A 142 3.98 23.57 -20.72
N LYS A 143 2.67 23.46 -20.43
CA LYS A 143 2.07 23.70 -19.12
C LYS A 143 1.26 22.50 -18.66
N ILE A 144 1.10 22.39 -17.35
CA ILE A 144 0.20 21.41 -16.73
C ILE A 144 -0.73 22.11 -15.75
N SER A 145 -1.96 21.64 -15.64
CA SER A 145 -2.90 22.12 -14.62
C SER A 145 -2.40 21.74 -13.21
N VAL A 146 -2.45 22.69 -12.28
CA VAL A 146 -2.16 22.46 -10.85
C VAL A 146 -3.07 21.36 -10.28
N ILE A 147 -4.34 21.36 -10.67
CA ILE A 147 -5.33 20.36 -10.23
C ILE A 147 -4.93 18.97 -10.71
N SER A 148 -4.53 18.84 -11.98
CA SER A 148 -4.06 17.57 -12.54
C SER A 148 -2.81 17.06 -11.81
N LEU A 149 -1.89 17.95 -11.47
CA LEU A 149 -0.71 17.60 -10.68
C LEU A 149 -1.07 17.12 -9.27
N PHE A 150 -1.94 17.84 -8.58
CA PHE A 150 -2.39 17.47 -7.25
C PHE A 150 -3.09 16.10 -7.27
N ASN A 151 -4.01 15.89 -8.21
CA ASN A 151 -4.72 14.64 -8.40
C ASN A 151 -3.77 13.47 -8.71
N TYR A 152 -2.71 13.72 -9.48
CA TYR A 152 -1.67 12.72 -9.73
C TYR A 152 -0.97 12.28 -8.45
N VAL A 153 -0.54 13.24 -7.62
CA VAL A 153 0.12 12.97 -6.33
C VAL A 153 -0.84 12.23 -5.40
N MET A 154 -2.07 12.73 -5.26
CA MET A 154 -3.14 12.09 -4.48
C MET A 154 -3.36 10.63 -4.90
N ARG A 155 -3.53 10.37 -6.20
CA ARG A 155 -3.75 9.03 -6.74
C ARG A 155 -2.56 8.11 -6.48
N LYS A 156 -1.34 8.60 -6.66
CA LYS A 156 -0.12 7.83 -6.34
C LYS A 156 -0.06 7.46 -4.86
N VAL A 157 -0.34 8.39 -3.94
CA VAL A 157 -0.39 8.10 -2.49
C VAL A 157 -1.46 7.05 -2.20
N TRP A 158 -2.65 7.22 -2.75
CA TRP A 158 -3.76 6.30 -2.54
C TRP A 158 -3.42 4.88 -2.99
N ILE A 159 -2.86 4.71 -4.20
CA ILE A 159 -2.42 3.40 -4.68
C ILE A 159 -1.40 2.76 -3.74
N GLN A 160 -0.42 3.51 -3.22
CA GLN A 160 0.56 2.96 -2.28
C GLN A 160 -0.09 2.58 -0.94
N GLN A 161 -1.01 3.39 -0.42
CA GLN A 161 -1.75 3.06 0.79
C GLN A 161 -2.56 1.78 0.59
N THR A 162 -3.27 1.63 -0.53
CA THR A 162 -4.02 0.40 -0.85
C THR A 162 -3.10 -0.81 -0.95
N ARG A 163 -1.92 -0.68 -1.58
CA ARG A 163 -0.96 -1.79 -1.67
C ARG A 163 -0.44 -2.23 -0.29
N ILE A 164 -0.08 -1.28 0.57
CA ILE A 164 0.33 -1.57 1.95
C ILE A 164 -0.82 -2.22 2.71
N SER A 165 -2.04 -1.69 2.55
CA SER A 165 -3.24 -2.24 3.18
C SER A 165 -3.44 -3.69 2.80
N LEU A 166 -3.51 -4.00 1.50
CA LEU A 166 -3.69 -5.36 1.01
C LEU A 166 -2.58 -6.28 1.49
N SER A 167 -1.34 -5.78 1.51
CA SER A 167 -0.19 -6.53 2.01
C SER A 167 -0.37 -6.93 3.47
N LEU A 168 -1.00 -6.12 4.34
CA LEU A 168 -1.25 -6.53 5.73
C LEU A 168 -2.17 -7.75 5.84
N TYR A 169 -3.06 -7.99 4.88
CA TYR A 169 -3.97 -9.14 4.87
C TYR A 169 -3.34 -10.40 4.26
N ASP A 170 -2.16 -10.32 3.64
CA ASP A 170 -1.37 -11.49 3.26
C ASP A 170 -0.76 -12.14 4.52
N GLN A 171 -1.54 -12.98 5.19
CA GLN A 171 -1.18 -13.63 6.46
C GLN A 171 0.12 -14.44 6.33
N ASN A 172 0.30 -15.15 5.21
CA ASN A 172 1.41 -16.06 5.02
C ASN A 172 2.63 -15.39 4.34
N GLY A 173 2.49 -14.15 3.89
CA GLY A 173 3.54 -13.42 3.18
C GLY A 173 3.94 -14.10 1.88
N LEU A 174 2.99 -14.73 1.18
CA LEU A 174 3.25 -15.46 -0.06
C LEU A 174 3.16 -14.57 -1.31
N GLY A 175 2.74 -13.31 -1.15
CA GLY A 175 2.62 -12.34 -2.23
C GLY A 175 1.29 -12.40 -2.98
N TYR A 176 0.33 -13.19 -2.49
CA TYR A 176 -1.04 -13.26 -3.02
C TYR A 176 -2.06 -13.31 -1.88
N LEU A 177 -3.30 -12.93 -2.18
CA LEU A 177 -4.41 -12.98 -1.23
C LEU A 177 -5.37 -14.11 -1.62
N ARG A 178 -5.83 -14.87 -0.62
CA ARG A 178 -6.94 -15.81 -0.78
C ARG A 178 -8.26 -15.07 -0.66
N GLU A 179 -9.34 -15.76 -1.03
CA GLU A 179 -10.71 -15.25 -0.89
C GLU A 179 -10.96 -14.73 0.53
N SER A 180 -10.68 -15.54 1.56
CA SER A 180 -10.84 -15.19 2.98
C SER A 180 -10.06 -13.95 3.41
N ASP A 181 -8.86 -13.75 2.84
CA ASP A 181 -8.01 -12.61 3.16
C ASP A 181 -8.61 -11.32 2.60
N LEU A 182 -9.17 -11.40 1.38
CA LEU A 182 -9.84 -10.28 0.72
C LEU A 182 -11.22 -10.00 1.33
N GLU A 183 -11.98 -11.02 1.72
CA GLU A 183 -13.24 -10.87 2.45
C GLU A 183 -13.03 -10.08 3.74
N SER A 184 -12.01 -10.46 4.52
CA SER A 184 -11.62 -9.77 5.75
C SER A 184 -11.26 -8.31 5.49
N TYR A 185 -10.51 -8.03 4.41
CA TYR A 185 -10.15 -6.67 4.02
C TYR A 185 -11.38 -5.83 3.65
N ILE A 186 -12.26 -6.35 2.79
CA ILE A 186 -13.44 -5.61 2.33
C ILE A 186 -14.40 -5.38 3.49
N LEU A 187 -14.64 -6.38 4.34
CA LEU A 187 -15.51 -6.25 5.50
C LEU A 187 -15.05 -5.12 6.43
N GLU A 188 -13.75 -5.06 6.71
CA GLU A 188 -13.15 -4.02 7.53
C GLU A 188 -13.12 -2.65 6.81
N LEU A 189 -13.15 -2.63 5.47
CA LEU A 189 -13.19 -1.43 4.65
C LEU A 189 -14.57 -0.75 4.61
N ILE A 190 -15.67 -1.52 4.65
CA ILE A 190 -17.06 -1.05 4.50
C ILE A 190 -17.37 0.22 5.31
N PRO A 191 -17.03 0.32 6.62
CA PRO A 191 -17.37 1.49 7.43
C PRO A 191 -16.70 2.79 6.95
N THR A 192 -15.64 2.70 6.16
CA THR A 192 -14.92 3.87 5.62
C THR A 192 -15.55 4.39 4.32
N LEU A 193 -16.40 3.58 3.67
CA LEU A 193 -17.01 3.90 2.39
C LEU A 193 -18.32 4.67 2.61
N LEU A 194 -18.29 5.97 2.33
CA LEU A 194 -19.46 6.86 2.48
C LEU A 194 -20.70 6.35 1.73
N GLN A 195 -20.49 5.72 0.58
CA GLN A 195 -21.56 5.17 -0.26
C GLN A 195 -22.28 3.96 0.39
N LEU A 196 -21.65 3.30 1.37
CA LEU A 196 -22.20 2.13 2.06
C LEU A 196 -22.67 2.44 3.47
N LYS A 197 -22.72 3.72 3.87
CA LYS A 197 -23.09 4.13 5.23
C LYS A 197 -24.50 3.66 5.65
N GLY A 198 -25.41 3.46 4.71
CA GLY A 198 -26.77 2.97 4.95
C GLY A 198 -26.96 1.45 4.85
N LEU A 199 -25.90 0.68 4.58
CA LEU A 199 -26.00 -0.77 4.44
C LEU A 199 -26.21 -1.41 5.81
N GLU A 200 -27.25 -2.23 5.96
CA GLU A 200 -27.48 -2.98 7.21
C GLU A 200 -26.41 -4.06 7.39
N LYS A 201 -26.01 -4.31 8.64
CA LYS A 201 -24.96 -5.29 8.98
C LYS A 201 -25.30 -6.71 8.53
N THR A 202 -26.58 -7.05 8.49
CA THR A 202 -27.11 -8.34 7.98
C THR A 202 -26.75 -8.57 6.51
N PHE A 203 -26.63 -7.50 5.72
CA PHE A 203 -26.24 -7.56 4.31
C PHE A 203 -24.73 -7.53 4.06
N TYR A 204 -23.90 -7.37 5.09
CA TYR A 204 -22.44 -7.27 4.91
C TYR A 204 -21.87 -8.54 4.28
N SER A 205 -22.27 -9.71 4.77
CA SER A 205 -21.78 -10.99 4.23
C SER A 205 -22.13 -11.17 2.74
N PHE A 206 -23.34 -10.78 2.33
CA PHE A 206 -23.76 -10.83 0.93
C PHE A 206 -22.99 -9.84 0.06
N TYR A 207 -22.79 -8.62 0.54
CA TYR A 207 -22.00 -7.60 -0.16
C TYR A 207 -20.54 -8.03 -0.32
N VAL A 208 -19.91 -8.50 0.76
CA VAL A 208 -18.51 -8.94 0.77
C VAL A 208 -18.32 -10.11 -0.19
N CYS A 209 -19.15 -11.15 -0.10
CA CYS A 209 -19.10 -12.30 -1.01
C CYS A 209 -19.25 -11.86 -2.48
N THR A 210 -20.21 -10.97 -2.77
CA THR A 210 -20.41 -10.45 -4.14
C THR A 210 -19.21 -9.63 -4.62
N ALA A 211 -18.65 -8.77 -3.76
CA ALA A 211 -17.51 -7.93 -4.11
C ALA A 211 -16.24 -8.76 -4.37
N VAL A 212 -15.97 -9.75 -3.52
CA VAL A 212 -14.83 -10.65 -3.67
C VAL A 212 -14.96 -11.50 -4.93
N ARG A 213 -16.12 -12.12 -5.18
CA ARG A 213 -16.36 -12.86 -6.42
C ARG A 213 -16.25 -11.99 -7.65
N LYS A 214 -16.70 -10.74 -7.59
CA LYS A 214 -16.55 -9.81 -8.71
C LYS A 214 -15.07 -9.47 -8.96
N LEU A 215 -14.26 -9.34 -7.90
CA LEU A 215 -12.82 -9.08 -8.05
C LEU A 215 -12.07 -10.27 -8.64
N PHE A 216 -12.30 -11.49 -8.15
CA PHE A 216 -11.65 -12.70 -8.69
C PHE A 216 -12.24 -13.12 -10.05
N GLY A 217 -13.56 -12.96 -10.23
CA GLY A 217 -14.27 -13.30 -11.47
C GLY A 217 -14.14 -12.28 -12.59
N LEU A 218 -13.67 -11.05 -12.32
CA LEU A 218 -13.22 -10.11 -13.36
C LEU A 218 -11.79 -10.39 -13.84
N ILE A 219 -11.05 -11.28 -13.17
CA ILE A 219 -9.65 -11.62 -13.47
C ILE A 219 -9.55 -12.95 -14.26
N LEU A 220 -10.67 -13.63 -14.51
CA LEU A 220 -10.81 -14.80 -15.39
C LEU A 220 -11.68 -14.45 -16.60
#